data_AF-A0A9P4PEE6-F1
#
_entry.id   AF-A0A9P4PEE6-F1
#
_cell.length_a   1.000
_cell.length_b   1.000
_cell.length_c   1.000
_cell.angle_alpha   90.00
_cell.angle_beta   90.00
_cell.angle_gamma   90.00
#
_symmetry.space_group_name_H-M   'P 1'
#
loop_
_entity.id
_entity.type
_entity.pdbx_description
1 polymer ?
#
loop_
_entity_poly.entity_id
_entity_poly.type
_entity_poly.pdbx_seq_one_letter_code
_entity_poly.pdbx_strand_id
1 'polypeptide(L)'
;MTELLDLCYDVLIRILEEIDPEDVGRCAQTSHGFNDFIKQNTRLYKAQYLRNFDDPRRRPTDPEPAWIPELQRLVRCRKMLESANGDLKRDEFRFIASTLDTLIATGSTDSLGESHNQQLITKLFQPIYQNHGAFLCRSSLYDRCSKPSQKPADDEEDRQLSAKLLCLFGIPSGNVGNRVLSAHTYARSRVYDLRNYTDATAWGPFRDDGSMRVDWEMVESLMVVLCYNSGLCGRQFIHRFRPPWTQPLEGVLPARDRILPAYPPKLYAQPEIPLSLRDPYNVSGVWSRIVCFLDYNDLYQYNFNAEAMKVPADQPRDPIHTEEAIRHIVMDLKVTEVLAPSEFDNQALPVVKFTGTSRSVDLYGDPNANSKLRGSVRLTPDGEVRWRTISVFYGEERWRSEGIQVGGVRSQRGVIGTWFDKDMDPHGPAGPTAFWKICDTNELDSEGSEEVEVEEEDEEDGVWFLQEL
;
A
#
# COMPACT_ATOMS: atom_id res chain seq x y z
N MET A 1 -25.95 -53.42 4.22
CA MET A 1 -25.80 -51.98 4.55
C MET A 1 -24.68 -51.49 3.68
N THR A 2 -24.88 -50.43 2.90
CA THR A 2 -23.79 -49.79 2.13
C THR A 2 -22.97 -48.93 3.09
N GLU A 3 -21.68 -49.19 3.19
CA GLU A 3 -20.76 -48.41 3.99
C GLU A 3 -20.27 -47.18 3.22
N LEU A 4 -19.74 -46.17 3.91
CA LEU A 4 -19.31 -44.92 3.28
C LEU A 4 -18.25 -45.15 2.19
N LEU A 5 -17.30 -46.05 2.44
CA LEU A 5 -16.22 -46.39 1.50
C LEU A 5 -16.69 -47.25 0.32
N ASP A 6 -17.93 -47.75 0.33
CA ASP A 6 -18.53 -48.46 -0.81
C ASP A 6 -19.03 -47.50 -1.90
N LEU A 7 -19.11 -46.20 -1.60
CA LEU A 7 -19.47 -45.17 -2.58
C LEU A 7 -18.37 -45.00 -3.62
N CYS A 8 -18.75 -44.56 -4.82
CA CYS A 8 -17.76 -44.29 -5.85
C CYS A 8 -16.85 -43.10 -5.47
N TYR A 9 -15.63 -43.11 -6.00
CA TYR A 9 -14.59 -42.12 -5.68
C TYR A 9 -15.07 -40.67 -5.83
N ASP A 10 -15.80 -40.35 -6.91
CA ASP A 10 -16.29 -38.99 -7.14
C ASP A 10 -17.35 -38.57 -6.11
N VAL A 11 -18.22 -39.48 -5.66
CA VAL A 11 -19.23 -39.18 -4.64
C VAL A 11 -18.55 -38.96 -3.28
N LEU A 12 -17.56 -39.77 -2.93
CA LEU A 12 -16.76 -39.57 -1.72
C LEU A 12 -16.05 -38.22 -1.71
N ILE A 13 -15.44 -37.82 -2.84
CA ILE A 13 -14.81 -36.51 -2.98
C ILE A 13 -15.85 -35.41 -2.78
N ARG A 14 -17.02 -35.49 -3.44
CA ARG A 14 -18.09 -34.48 -3.30
C ARG A 14 -18.60 -34.36 -1.86
N ILE A 15 -18.74 -35.46 -1.14
CA ILE A 15 -19.11 -35.43 0.30
C ILE A 15 -18.01 -34.73 1.10
N LEU A 16 -16.75 -35.07 0.84
CA LEU A 16 -15.61 -34.48 1.51
C LEU A 16 -15.27 -33.06 1.06
N GLU A 17 -15.84 -32.57 -0.04
CA GLU A 17 -15.76 -31.16 -0.45
C GLU A 17 -16.66 -30.26 0.40
N GLU A 18 -17.72 -30.81 1.00
CA GLU A 18 -18.69 -30.08 1.83
C GLU A 18 -18.27 -29.90 3.29
N ILE A 19 -17.18 -30.55 3.72
CA ILE A 19 -16.63 -30.38 5.07
C ILE A 19 -15.58 -29.28 5.10
N ASP A 20 -15.37 -28.67 6.27
CA ASP A 20 -14.31 -27.69 6.45
C ASP A 20 -12.92 -28.32 6.31
N PRO A 21 -11.92 -27.59 5.76
CA PRO A 21 -10.59 -28.13 5.51
C PRO A 21 -9.87 -28.58 6.81
N GLU A 22 -10.19 -27.96 7.94
CA GLU A 22 -9.69 -28.39 9.26
C GLU A 22 -10.23 -29.75 9.74
N ASP A 23 -11.38 -30.19 9.23
CA ASP A 23 -12.05 -31.43 9.61
C ASP A 23 -11.68 -32.61 8.71
N VAL A 24 -11.18 -32.36 7.50
CA VAL A 24 -10.61 -33.39 6.61
C VAL A 24 -9.53 -34.20 7.34
N GLY A 25 -8.72 -33.54 8.17
CA GLY A 25 -7.71 -34.19 9.00
C GLY A 25 -8.29 -35.10 10.08
N ARG A 26 -9.47 -34.77 10.63
CA ARG A 26 -10.19 -35.61 11.60
C ARG A 26 -10.84 -36.82 10.91
N CYS A 27 -11.41 -36.62 9.72
CA CYS A 27 -11.92 -37.70 8.88
C CYS A 27 -10.82 -38.74 8.59
N ALA A 28 -9.61 -38.29 8.27
CA ALA A 28 -8.48 -39.19 8.04
C ALA A 28 -8.10 -40.04 9.27
N GLN A 29 -8.51 -39.68 10.48
CA GLN A 29 -8.19 -40.43 11.71
C GLN A 29 -9.21 -41.53 12.04
N THR A 30 -10.32 -41.64 11.30
CA THR A 30 -11.40 -42.58 11.66
C THR A 30 -11.14 -44.02 11.24
N SER A 31 -10.39 -44.25 10.16
CA SER A 31 -10.00 -45.60 9.70
C SER A 31 -8.78 -45.55 8.79
N HIS A 32 -8.08 -46.69 8.65
CA HIS A 32 -6.94 -46.81 7.72
C HIS A 32 -7.34 -46.57 6.26
N GLY A 33 -8.43 -47.19 5.80
CA GLY A 33 -8.88 -47.01 4.42
C GLY A 33 -9.24 -45.56 4.09
N PHE A 34 -9.87 -44.85 5.03
CA PHE A 34 -10.20 -43.43 4.83
C PHE A 34 -8.98 -42.53 4.95
N ASN A 35 -8.00 -42.88 5.80
CA ASN A 35 -6.72 -42.21 5.89
C ASN A 35 -5.97 -42.25 4.55
N ASP A 36 -5.88 -43.44 3.95
CA ASP A 36 -5.18 -43.66 2.68
C ASP A 36 -5.90 -42.95 1.53
N PHE A 37 -7.24 -43.05 1.50
CA PHE A 37 -8.06 -42.33 0.52
C PHE A 37 -7.81 -40.82 0.57
N ILE A 38 -7.85 -40.22 1.77
CA ILE A 38 -7.66 -38.77 1.90
C ILE A 38 -6.23 -38.38 1.52
N LYS A 39 -5.21 -38.99 2.11
CA LYS A 39 -3.81 -38.58 1.93
C LYS A 39 -3.31 -38.66 0.49
N GLN A 40 -3.81 -39.61 -0.30
CA GLN A 40 -3.36 -39.82 -1.68
C GLN A 40 -4.18 -38.97 -2.69
N ASN A 41 -5.26 -38.34 -2.25
CA ASN A 41 -6.21 -37.69 -3.15
C ASN A 41 -5.93 -36.20 -3.32
N THR A 42 -4.98 -35.89 -4.20
CA THR A 42 -4.61 -34.50 -4.54
C THR A 42 -5.79 -33.68 -5.06
N ARG A 43 -6.76 -34.31 -5.75
CA ARG A 43 -7.97 -33.64 -6.27
C ARG A 43 -8.86 -33.11 -5.16
N LEU A 44 -9.02 -33.86 -4.06
CA LEU A 44 -9.74 -33.41 -2.88
C LEU A 44 -9.09 -32.16 -2.27
N TYR A 45 -7.77 -32.18 -2.07
CA TYR A 45 -7.04 -31.02 -1.53
C TYR A 45 -7.13 -29.80 -2.44
N LYS A 46 -7.06 -29.98 -3.75
CA LYS A 46 -7.27 -28.90 -4.73
C LYS A 46 -8.67 -28.31 -4.63
N ALA A 47 -9.70 -29.15 -4.61
CA ALA A 47 -11.09 -28.70 -4.50
C ALA A 47 -11.34 -27.95 -3.19
N GLN A 48 -10.84 -28.48 -2.08
CA GLN A 48 -10.89 -27.85 -0.77
C GLN A 48 -10.16 -26.51 -0.74
N TYR A 49 -8.97 -26.43 -1.33
CA TYR A 49 -8.23 -25.19 -1.42
C TYR A 49 -9.03 -24.13 -2.21
N LEU A 50 -9.45 -24.46 -3.43
CA LEU A 50 -10.11 -23.50 -4.34
C LEU A 50 -11.50 -23.07 -3.88
N ARG A 51 -12.13 -23.83 -2.97
CA ARG A 51 -13.38 -23.45 -2.30
C ARG A 51 -13.17 -22.39 -1.21
N ASN A 52 -12.00 -22.38 -0.58
CA ASN A 52 -11.75 -21.60 0.64
C ASN A 52 -10.73 -20.47 0.45
N PHE A 53 -9.92 -20.52 -0.61
CA PHE A 53 -8.82 -19.60 -0.88
C PHE A 53 -8.77 -19.26 -2.37
N ASP A 54 -8.17 -18.11 -2.68
CA ASP A 54 -7.98 -17.71 -4.08
C ASP A 54 -6.96 -18.64 -4.74
N ASP A 55 -7.23 -19.01 -5.99
CA ASP A 55 -6.31 -19.82 -6.79
C ASP A 55 -4.97 -19.08 -6.95
N PRO A 56 -3.87 -19.62 -6.39
CA PRO A 56 -2.59 -18.92 -6.31
C PRO A 56 -1.87 -18.83 -7.66
N ARG A 57 -2.40 -19.51 -8.68
CA ARG A 57 -1.90 -19.43 -10.05
C ARG A 57 -2.32 -18.11 -10.66
N ARG A 58 -1.34 -17.39 -11.20
CA ARG A 58 -1.59 -16.16 -11.96
C ARG A 58 -2.24 -16.46 -13.30
N ARG A 59 -1.89 -17.60 -13.92
CA ARG A 59 -2.45 -18.06 -15.19
C ARG A 59 -2.94 -19.50 -15.07
N PRO A 60 -3.99 -19.89 -15.81
CA PRO A 60 -4.45 -21.28 -15.85
C PRO A 60 -3.37 -22.28 -16.28
N THR A 61 -2.38 -21.83 -17.05
CA THR A 61 -1.26 -22.63 -17.56
C THR A 61 -0.06 -22.71 -16.62
N ASP A 62 -0.05 -21.95 -15.52
CA ASP A 62 1.04 -22.01 -14.55
C ASP A 62 1.06 -23.39 -13.86
N PRO A 63 2.24 -23.88 -13.45
CA PRO A 63 2.36 -25.16 -12.75
C PRO A 63 1.41 -25.26 -11.56
N GLU A 64 0.80 -26.43 -11.37
CA GLU A 64 -0.06 -26.64 -10.21
C GLU A 64 0.77 -26.57 -8.90
N PRO A 65 0.27 -25.85 -7.88
CA PRO A 65 0.84 -25.89 -6.54
C PRO A 65 0.82 -27.30 -5.97
N ALA A 66 1.71 -27.55 -5.01
CA ALA A 66 1.61 -28.74 -4.17
C ALA A 66 0.39 -28.59 -3.22
N TRP A 67 -0.80 -28.95 -3.70
CA TRP A 67 -2.08 -28.70 -3.02
C TRP A 67 -2.15 -29.24 -1.59
N ILE A 68 -1.56 -30.41 -1.33
CA ILE A 68 -1.56 -31.04 0.00
C ILE A 68 -0.82 -30.18 1.04
N PRO A 69 0.50 -29.95 0.91
CA PRO A 69 1.23 -29.14 1.88
C PRO A 69 0.73 -27.69 1.91
N GLU A 70 0.25 -27.15 0.79
CA GLU A 70 -0.24 -25.78 0.73
C GLU A 70 -1.53 -25.60 1.55
N LEU A 71 -2.52 -26.49 1.39
CA LEU A 71 -3.73 -26.45 2.22
C LEU A 71 -3.40 -26.66 3.70
N GLN A 72 -2.52 -27.60 4.02
CA GLN A 72 -2.10 -27.85 5.41
C GLN A 72 -1.40 -26.64 6.03
N ARG A 73 -0.56 -25.94 5.25
CA ARG A 73 0.10 -24.70 5.67
C ARG A 73 -0.91 -23.62 6.04
N LEU A 74 -1.91 -23.39 5.19
CA LEU A 74 -2.94 -22.37 5.44
C LEU A 74 -3.87 -22.74 6.59
N VAL A 75 -4.26 -24.01 6.72
CA VAL A 75 -5.04 -24.49 7.87
C VAL A 75 -4.27 -24.31 9.18
N ARG A 76 -2.96 -24.60 9.21
CA ARG A 76 -2.10 -24.34 10.37
C ARG A 76 -2.05 -22.85 10.71
N CYS A 77 -1.83 -21.99 9.71
CA CYS A 77 -1.81 -20.54 9.87
C CYS A 77 -3.12 -20.01 10.45
N ARG A 78 -4.27 -20.45 9.90
CA ARG A 78 -5.61 -20.09 10.40
C ARG A 78 -5.79 -20.47 11.86
N LYS A 79 -5.50 -21.72 12.24
CA LYS A 79 -5.62 -22.20 13.62
C LYS A 79 -4.74 -21.41 14.60
N MET A 80 -3.55 -21.00 14.17
CA MET A 80 -2.66 -20.17 15.00
C MET A 80 -3.21 -18.74 15.16
N LEU A 81 -3.76 -18.14 14.11
CA LEU A 81 -4.39 -16.82 14.17
C LEU A 81 -5.66 -16.81 15.04
N GLU A 82 -6.41 -17.91 15.06
CA GLU A 82 -7.60 -18.11 15.92
C GLU A 82 -7.23 -18.41 17.39
N SER A 83 -6.01 -18.87 17.66
CA SER A 83 -5.56 -19.20 19.02
C SER A 83 -5.59 -18.00 19.97
N ALA A 84 -6.00 -18.21 21.22
CA ALA A 84 -5.91 -17.18 22.27
C ALA A 84 -4.50 -17.07 22.88
N ASN A 85 -3.58 -17.98 22.54
CA ASN A 85 -2.22 -18.00 23.08
C ASN A 85 -1.33 -16.98 22.34
N GLY A 86 -1.05 -15.86 23.00
CA GLY A 86 -0.22 -14.79 22.46
C GLY A 86 1.27 -15.12 22.35
N ASP A 87 1.78 -16.01 23.20
CA ASP A 87 3.20 -16.40 23.15
C ASP A 87 3.46 -17.32 21.96
N LEU A 88 2.57 -18.30 21.73
CA LEU A 88 2.60 -19.13 20.52
C LEU A 88 2.61 -18.28 19.23
N LYS A 89 1.79 -17.22 19.19
CA LYS A 89 1.73 -16.31 18.04
C LYS A 89 3.05 -15.59 17.80
N ARG A 90 3.76 -15.21 18.87
CA ARG A 90 5.06 -14.55 18.79
C ARG A 90 6.15 -15.52 18.37
N ASP A 91 6.17 -16.72 18.94
CA ASP A 91 7.15 -17.76 18.61
C ASP A 91 7.06 -18.19 17.14
N GLU A 92 5.85 -18.21 16.58
CA GLU A 92 5.58 -18.60 15.19
C GLU A 92 5.48 -17.40 14.23
N PHE A 93 5.98 -16.22 14.64
CA PHE A 93 5.88 -14.98 13.87
C PHE A 93 6.30 -15.16 12.41
N ARG A 94 7.51 -15.67 12.17
CA ARG A 94 8.07 -15.81 10.82
C ARG A 94 7.25 -16.73 9.93
N PHE A 95 6.74 -17.83 10.48
CA PHE A 95 5.88 -18.77 9.74
C PHE A 95 4.58 -18.09 9.33
N ILE A 96 3.90 -17.40 10.25
CA ILE A 96 2.62 -16.75 10.00
C ILE A 96 2.78 -15.55 9.06
N ALA A 97 3.77 -14.69 9.32
CA ALA A 97 4.03 -13.48 8.55
C ALA A 97 4.38 -13.80 7.09
N SER A 98 5.27 -14.78 6.84
CA SER A 98 5.60 -15.22 5.47
C SER A 98 4.43 -15.91 4.76
N THR A 99 3.59 -16.65 5.50
CA THR A 99 2.39 -17.27 4.95
C THR A 99 1.36 -16.20 4.54
N LEU A 100 1.17 -15.17 5.38
CA LEU A 100 0.30 -14.04 5.06
C LEU A 100 0.81 -13.23 3.86
N ASP A 101 2.10 -12.94 3.80
CA ASP A 101 2.71 -12.25 2.66
C ASP A 101 2.51 -13.05 1.36
N THR A 102 2.71 -14.37 1.40
CA THR A 102 2.44 -15.25 0.24
C THR A 102 0.96 -15.23 -0.15
N LEU A 103 0.05 -15.29 0.83
CA LEU A 103 -1.39 -15.31 0.61
C LEU A 103 -1.90 -14.00 -0.01
N ILE A 104 -1.31 -12.86 0.39
CA ILE A 104 -1.59 -11.55 -0.20
C ILE A 104 -1.00 -11.48 -1.62
N ALA A 105 0.25 -11.91 -1.81
CA ALA A 105 0.95 -11.85 -3.10
C ALA A 105 0.34 -12.75 -4.20
N THR A 106 -0.41 -13.77 -3.79
CA THR A 106 -1.11 -14.72 -4.68
C THR A 106 -2.62 -14.52 -4.70
N GLY A 107 -3.16 -13.62 -3.88
CA GLY A 107 -4.58 -13.29 -3.86
C GLY A 107 -5.03 -12.59 -5.14
N SER A 108 -6.30 -12.77 -5.50
CA SER A 108 -6.88 -12.12 -6.67
C SER A 108 -8.38 -11.94 -6.46
N THR A 109 -8.95 -10.86 -6.96
CA THR A 109 -10.40 -10.66 -6.91
C THR A 109 -11.10 -11.31 -8.11
N ASP A 110 -12.30 -11.82 -7.86
CA ASP A 110 -13.19 -12.38 -8.88
C ASP A 110 -13.92 -11.27 -9.69
N SER A 111 -14.85 -11.66 -10.56
CA SER A 111 -15.62 -10.73 -11.39
C SER A 111 -16.52 -9.77 -10.59
N LEU A 112 -16.82 -10.09 -9.33
CA LEU A 112 -17.60 -9.25 -8.42
C LEU A 112 -16.68 -8.36 -7.57
N GLY A 113 -15.35 -8.49 -7.70
CA GLY A 113 -14.38 -7.77 -6.89
C GLY A 113 -14.12 -8.42 -5.54
N GLU A 114 -14.56 -9.67 -5.32
CA GLU A 114 -14.42 -10.38 -4.05
C GLU A 114 -13.20 -11.30 -4.06
N SER A 115 -12.54 -11.44 -2.91
CA SER A 115 -11.39 -12.34 -2.70
C SER A 115 -11.57 -13.14 -1.41
N HIS A 116 -11.42 -14.46 -1.49
CA HIS A 116 -11.49 -15.33 -0.32
C HIS A 116 -10.33 -15.05 0.63
N ASN A 117 -9.13 -14.78 0.09
CA ASN A 117 -7.95 -14.45 0.88
C ASN A 117 -8.16 -13.14 1.66
N GLN A 118 -8.69 -12.11 1.00
CA GLN A 118 -9.00 -10.83 1.65
C GLN A 118 -10.04 -10.99 2.75
N GLN A 119 -11.14 -11.69 2.47
CA GLN A 119 -12.20 -11.94 3.45
C GLN A 119 -11.67 -12.70 4.67
N LEU A 120 -10.85 -13.73 4.46
CA LEU A 120 -10.24 -14.51 5.53
C LEU A 120 -9.31 -13.66 6.40
N ILE A 121 -8.37 -12.94 5.80
CA ILE A 121 -7.42 -12.08 6.53
C ILE A 121 -8.20 -11.02 7.32
N THR A 122 -9.19 -10.40 6.69
CA THR A 122 -10.06 -9.40 7.34
C THR A 122 -10.76 -9.98 8.56
N LYS A 123 -11.38 -11.17 8.40
CA LYS A 123 -12.07 -11.89 9.47
C LYS A 123 -11.14 -12.30 10.62
N LEU A 124 -9.88 -12.59 10.35
CA LEU A 124 -8.91 -12.99 11.38
C LEU A 124 -8.26 -11.81 12.09
N PHE A 125 -8.12 -10.66 11.43
CA PHE A 125 -7.42 -9.51 12.03
C PHE A 125 -8.37 -8.50 12.67
N GLN A 126 -9.54 -8.22 12.08
CA GLN A 126 -10.46 -7.20 12.63
C GLN A 126 -11.01 -7.54 14.02
N PRO A 127 -11.62 -8.72 14.28
CA PRO A 127 -12.17 -9.04 15.59
C PRO A 127 -11.10 -9.48 16.61
N ILE A 128 -10.03 -10.15 16.17
CA ILE A 128 -8.98 -10.69 17.06
C ILE A 128 -7.86 -9.66 17.19
N TYR A 129 -8.05 -8.72 18.13
CA TYR A 129 -7.11 -7.61 18.34
C TYR A 129 -5.66 -8.05 18.63
N GLN A 130 -5.46 -9.23 19.21
CA GLN A 130 -4.14 -9.77 19.53
C GLN A 130 -3.28 -9.99 18.28
N ASN A 131 -3.91 -10.28 17.13
CA ASN A 131 -3.20 -10.51 15.87
C ASN A 131 -2.48 -9.25 15.38
N HIS A 132 -3.03 -8.06 15.66
CA HIS A 132 -2.36 -6.81 15.31
C HIS A 132 -1.04 -6.65 16.07
N GLY A 133 -1.07 -6.79 17.41
CA GLY A 133 0.14 -6.69 18.24
C GLY A 133 1.15 -7.82 17.99
N ALA A 134 0.66 -9.00 17.58
CA ALA A 134 1.51 -10.16 17.32
C ALA A 134 2.12 -10.20 15.91
N PHE A 135 1.55 -9.52 14.91
CA PHE A 135 2.02 -9.64 13.52
C PHE A 135 2.16 -8.32 12.75
N LEU A 136 1.31 -7.31 13.00
CA LEU A 136 1.30 -6.06 12.23
C LEU A 136 1.98 -4.89 12.95
N CYS A 137 2.03 -4.90 14.27
CA CYS A 137 2.55 -3.80 15.08
C CYS A 137 3.83 -4.22 15.84
N ARG A 138 4.83 -4.69 15.10
CA ARG A 138 6.13 -5.16 15.64
C ARG A 138 7.34 -4.44 15.05
N SER A 139 7.15 -3.31 14.40
CA SER A 139 8.26 -2.41 14.07
C SER A 139 8.84 -1.74 15.33
N SER A 140 10.02 -1.14 15.19
CA SER A 140 10.68 -0.31 16.20
C SER A 140 9.86 0.93 16.60
N LEU A 141 8.86 1.33 15.80
CA LEU A 141 7.92 2.40 16.16
C LEU A 141 7.19 2.07 17.47
N TYR A 142 6.84 0.80 17.67
CA TYR A 142 6.03 0.33 18.79
C TYR A 142 6.81 0.13 20.08
N ASP A 143 8.15 0.15 20.03
CA ASP A 143 8.99 0.12 21.23
C ASP A 143 8.73 1.33 22.13
N ARG A 144 8.49 2.49 21.50
CA ARG A 144 8.32 3.77 22.18
C ARG A 144 6.88 4.06 22.63
N CYS A 145 5.90 3.35 22.07
CA CYS A 145 4.47 3.62 22.27
C CYS A 145 3.90 3.15 23.63
N SER A 146 4.75 2.66 24.56
CA SER A 146 4.42 2.39 25.97
C SER A 146 3.27 1.39 26.25
N LYS A 147 2.90 0.53 25.28
CA LYS A 147 1.85 -0.48 25.48
C LYS A 147 2.45 -1.86 25.76
N PRO A 148 2.15 -2.51 26.90
CA PRO A 148 2.72 -3.82 27.26
C PRO A 148 2.45 -4.95 26.25
N SER A 149 1.38 -4.81 25.46
CA SER A 149 0.95 -5.80 24.48
C SER A 149 1.62 -5.68 23.11
N GLN A 150 2.32 -4.57 22.85
CA GLN A 150 3.04 -4.33 21.60
C GLN A 150 4.53 -4.30 21.91
N LYS A 151 5.27 -5.20 21.27
CA LYS A 151 6.72 -5.27 21.39
C LYS A 151 7.29 -5.38 19.98
N PRO A 152 8.39 -4.67 19.67
CA PRO A 152 9.08 -4.87 18.41
C PRO A 152 9.51 -6.34 18.26
N ALA A 153 9.74 -6.76 17.02
CA ALA A 153 10.50 -7.98 16.76
C ALA A 153 11.96 -7.76 17.11
N ASP A 154 12.65 -8.85 17.51
CA ASP A 154 14.05 -8.79 17.93
C ASP A 154 14.98 -8.57 16.73
N ASP A 155 14.63 -9.14 15.57
CA ASP A 155 15.39 -9.05 14.32
C ASP A 155 14.83 -7.96 13.40
N GLU A 156 15.73 -7.24 12.72
CA GLU A 156 15.37 -6.14 11.84
C GLU A 156 14.51 -6.57 10.63
N GLU A 157 14.81 -7.72 10.02
CA GLU A 157 14.03 -8.21 8.87
C GLU A 157 12.62 -8.62 9.31
N ASP A 158 12.47 -9.15 10.53
CA ASP A 158 11.16 -9.45 11.11
C ASP A 158 10.36 -8.17 11.40
N ARG A 159 11.02 -7.09 11.88
CA ARG A 159 10.38 -5.76 12.05
C ARG A 159 9.86 -5.21 10.72
N GLN A 160 10.65 -5.38 9.67
CA GLN A 160 10.38 -4.85 8.34
C GLN A 160 9.28 -5.64 7.63
N LEU A 161 9.25 -6.97 7.82
CA LEU A 161 8.13 -7.81 7.39
C LEU A 161 6.84 -7.43 8.12
N SER A 162 6.89 -7.16 9.43
CA SER A 162 5.72 -6.70 10.19
C SER A 162 5.18 -5.37 9.66
N ALA A 163 6.07 -4.39 9.45
CA ALA A 163 5.72 -3.08 8.91
C ALA A 163 5.16 -3.18 7.48
N LYS A 164 5.72 -4.04 6.63
CA LYS A 164 5.21 -4.35 5.29
C LYS A 164 3.78 -4.89 5.37
N LEU A 165 3.54 -5.88 6.22
CA LEU A 165 2.21 -6.48 6.39
C LEU A 165 1.19 -5.45 6.88
N LEU A 166 1.57 -4.52 7.77
CA LEU A 166 0.68 -3.43 8.18
C LEU A 166 0.38 -2.48 7.02
N CYS A 167 1.37 -2.13 6.19
CA CYS A 167 1.14 -1.29 5.01
C CYS A 167 0.20 -1.96 4.00
N LEU A 168 0.38 -3.26 3.76
CA LEU A 168 -0.50 -4.05 2.91
C LEU A 168 -1.90 -4.17 3.50
N PHE A 169 -2.02 -4.47 4.79
CA PHE A 169 -3.31 -4.58 5.48
C PHE A 169 -4.04 -3.24 5.50
N GLY A 170 -3.39 -2.17 5.95
CA GLY A 170 -3.93 -0.81 6.05
C GLY A 170 -4.36 -0.46 7.46
N ILE A 171 -4.95 0.73 7.60
CA ILE A 171 -5.40 1.27 8.87
C ILE A 171 -6.92 1.43 8.81
N PRO A 172 -7.69 0.34 9.05
CA PRO A 172 -9.13 0.38 8.93
C PRO A 172 -9.76 1.28 9.99
N SER A 173 -10.86 1.95 9.64
CA SER A 173 -11.62 2.78 10.58
C SER A 173 -12.08 1.98 11.81
N GLY A 174 -12.15 2.65 12.96
CA GLY A 174 -12.65 2.08 14.21
C GLY A 174 -11.54 1.76 15.21
N ASN A 175 -11.84 0.90 16.19
CA ASN A 175 -10.96 0.66 17.34
C ASN A 175 -9.57 0.12 16.94
N VAL A 176 -9.52 -0.69 15.90
CA VAL A 176 -8.26 -1.26 15.37
C VAL A 176 -7.38 -0.16 14.81
N GLY A 177 -7.88 0.63 13.85
CA GLY A 177 -7.12 1.74 13.28
C GLY A 177 -6.73 2.78 14.31
N ASN A 178 -7.64 3.17 15.21
CA ASN A 178 -7.34 4.14 16.28
C ASN A 178 -6.16 3.72 17.16
N ARG A 179 -5.99 2.41 17.40
CA ARG A 179 -4.84 1.89 18.15
C ARG A 179 -3.54 1.99 17.36
N VAL A 180 -3.56 1.74 16.06
CA VAL A 180 -2.40 1.93 15.18
C VAL A 180 -2.04 3.42 15.15
N LEU A 181 -3.04 4.28 14.93
CA LEU A 181 -2.87 5.73 14.83
C LEU A 181 -2.42 6.38 16.14
N SER A 182 -2.61 5.75 17.31
CA SER A 182 -2.07 6.29 18.55
C SER A 182 -0.54 6.40 18.59
N ALA A 183 0.18 5.76 17.65
CA ALA A 183 1.62 5.90 17.47
C ALA A 183 2.02 7.15 16.65
N HIS A 184 1.06 7.98 16.22
CA HIS A 184 1.31 9.07 15.26
C HIS A 184 2.40 10.04 15.69
N THR A 185 2.51 10.40 16.97
CA THR A 185 3.53 11.37 17.44
C THR A 185 4.96 10.83 17.31
N TYR A 186 5.13 9.52 17.49
CA TYR A 186 6.39 8.82 17.27
C TYR A 186 6.67 8.62 15.78
N ALA A 187 5.63 8.35 14.98
CA ALA A 187 5.75 8.23 13.53
C ALA A 187 6.17 9.58 12.91
N ARG A 188 5.56 10.69 13.35
CA ARG A 188 5.96 12.06 12.99
C ARG A 188 7.41 12.33 13.34
N SER A 189 7.82 11.96 14.56
CA SER A 189 9.21 12.10 15.00
C SER A 189 10.18 11.41 14.05
N ARG A 190 9.87 10.20 13.57
CA ARG A 190 10.70 9.53 12.55
C ARG A 190 10.67 10.25 11.20
N VAL A 191 9.49 10.64 10.73
CA VAL A 191 9.31 11.25 9.41
C VAL A 191 9.98 12.62 9.31
N TYR A 192 9.92 13.44 10.35
CA TYR A 192 10.47 14.81 10.34
C TYR A 192 11.87 14.92 10.94
N ASP A 193 12.50 13.80 11.29
CA ASP A 193 13.92 13.76 11.63
C ASP A 193 14.76 13.82 10.34
N LEU A 194 15.35 14.99 10.09
CA LEU A 194 16.09 15.28 8.85
C LEU A 194 17.36 14.42 8.71
N ARG A 195 17.81 13.76 9.78
CA ARG A 195 18.93 12.80 9.74
C ARG A 195 18.64 11.58 8.87
N ASN A 196 17.36 11.27 8.61
CA ASN A 196 16.94 10.13 7.79
C ASN A 196 17.03 10.40 6.28
N TYR A 197 17.24 11.66 5.88
CA TYR A 197 17.25 12.08 4.48
C TYR A 197 18.68 12.26 4.02
N THR A 198 19.22 11.22 3.38
CA THR A 198 20.62 11.15 2.96
C THR A 198 20.70 10.66 1.51
N ASP A 199 21.88 10.78 0.93
CA ASP A 199 22.15 10.21 -0.40
C ASP A 199 22.01 8.68 -0.40
N ALA A 200 22.34 8.02 0.72
CA ALA A 200 22.22 6.56 0.86
C ALA A 200 20.75 6.10 0.89
N THR A 201 19.88 6.85 1.58
CA THR A 201 18.43 6.61 1.56
C THR A 201 17.76 7.18 0.31
N ALA A 202 18.52 7.77 -0.62
CA ALA A 202 18.02 8.50 -1.78
C ALA A 202 16.90 9.50 -1.44
N TRP A 203 16.92 10.05 -0.21
CA TRP A 203 15.88 10.94 0.33
C TRP A 203 14.47 10.34 0.39
N GLY A 204 14.34 9.03 0.21
CA GLY A 204 13.10 8.28 0.17
C GLY A 204 12.98 7.25 1.30
N PRO A 205 11.90 6.44 1.31
CA PRO A 205 11.73 5.35 2.27
C PRO A 205 12.59 4.13 1.86
N PHE A 206 13.89 4.32 1.77
CA PHE A 206 14.87 3.29 1.42
C PHE A 206 15.85 3.08 2.57
N ARG A 207 16.43 1.88 2.63
CA ARG A 207 17.47 1.55 3.61
C ARG A 207 18.68 2.48 3.47
N ASP A 208 19.32 2.77 4.60
CA ASP A 208 20.49 3.65 4.71
C ASP A 208 21.81 2.97 4.28
N ASP A 209 21.74 1.72 3.81
CA ASP A 209 22.86 0.93 3.28
C ASP A 209 23.15 1.20 1.78
N GLY A 210 22.37 2.07 1.13
CA GLY A 210 22.49 2.37 -0.30
C GLY A 210 22.00 1.25 -1.23
N SER A 211 21.44 0.17 -0.68
CA SER A 211 20.95 -0.99 -1.45
C SER A 211 19.69 -0.70 -2.26
N MET A 212 19.03 0.44 -2.02
CA MET A 212 17.70 0.77 -2.55
C MET A 212 16.60 -0.23 -2.17
N ARG A 213 16.85 -1.11 -1.18
CA ARG A 213 15.79 -1.89 -0.54
C ARG A 213 14.84 -0.95 0.19
N VAL A 214 13.57 -1.33 0.26
CA VAL A 214 12.55 -0.51 0.91
C VAL A 214 12.73 -0.55 2.42
N ASP A 215 12.66 0.61 3.06
CA ASP A 215 12.47 0.71 4.51
C ASP A 215 10.98 0.73 4.82
N TRP A 216 10.42 -0.45 5.09
CA TRP A 216 9.01 -0.60 5.43
C TRP A 216 8.65 0.04 6.78
N GLU A 217 9.58 0.21 7.71
CA GLU A 217 9.34 0.93 8.96
C GLU A 217 9.19 2.44 8.73
N MET A 218 9.91 2.99 7.73
CA MET A 218 9.66 4.34 7.25
C MET A 218 8.32 4.44 6.50
N VAL A 219 8.01 3.51 5.58
CA VAL A 219 6.70 3.49 4.87
C VAL A 219 5.53 3.40 5.85
N GLU A 220 5.65 2.57 6.90
CA GLU A 220 4.67 2.46 7.98
C GLU A 220 4.48 3.80 8.69
N SER A 221 5.57 4.47 9.05
CA SER A 221 5.52 5.75 9.75
C SER A 221 4.87 6.83 8.87
N LEU A 222 5.22 6.87 7.58
CA LEU A 222 4.59 7.74 6.59
C LEU A 222 3.08 7.46 6.49
N MET A 223 2.68 6.19 6.39
CA MET A 223 1.27 5.80 6.33
C MET A 223 0.51 6.21 7.60
N VAL A 224 1.08 5.99 8.79
CA VAL A 224 0.46 6.39 10.06
C VAL A 224 0.22 7.91 10.11
N VAL A 225 1.21 8.71 9.71
CA VAL A 225 1.11 10.17 9.68
C VAL A 225 0.03 10.62 8.68
N LEU A 226 0.06 10.10 7.46
CA LEU A 226 -0.91 10.44 6.42
C LEU A 226 -2.34 10.05 6.82
N CYS A 227 -2.54 8.86 7.39
CA CYS A 227 -3.83 8.40 7.89
C CYS A 227 -4.36 9.27 9.03
N TYR A 228 -3.48 9.61 9.98
CA TYR A 228 -3.86 10.43 11.13
C TYR A 228 -4.37 11.80 10.67
N ASN A 229 -3.60 12.49 9.82
CA ASN A 229 -3.98 13.81 9.29
C ASN A 229 -5.23 13.73 8.41
N SER A 230 -5.34 12.72 7.54
CA SER A 230 -6.55 12.52 6.71
C SER A 230 -7.80 12.24 7.56
N GLY A 231 -7.64 11.59 8.72
CA GLY A 231 -8.74 11.32 9.65
C GLY A 231 -9.18 12.55 10.45
N LEU A 232 -8.26 13.49 10.72
CA LEU A 232 -8.54 14.74 11.42
C LEU A 232 -9.29 15.77 10.56
N CYS A 233 -9.06 15.78 9.24
CA CYS A 233 -9.63 16.80 8.33
C CYS A 233 -11.14 16.66 8.03
N GLY A 234 -11.87 15.88 8.82
CA GLY A 234 -13.31 15.70 8.67
C GLY A 234 -13.64 14.85 7.44
N ARG A 235 -14.51 13.85 7.63
CA ARG A 235 -15.03 12.95 6.58
C ARG A 235 -15.89 13.66 5.50
N GLN A 236 -15.80 14.98 5.38
CA GLN A 236 -16.73 15.82 4.62
C GLN A 236 -16.16 16.33 3.29
N PHE A 237 -14.84 16.28 3.10
CA PHE A 237 -14.26 16.67 1.81
C PHE A 237 -14.17 15.48 0.87
N ILE A 238 -15.23 15.33 0.06
CA ILE A 238 -15.32 14.60 -1.21
C ILE A 238 -14.78 13.15 -1.15
N HIS A 239 -15.65 12.14 -1.30
CA HIS A 239 -15.30 10.72 -1.38
C HIS A 239 -14.06 10.40 -2.26
N ARG A 240 -13.78 11.22 -3.27
CA ARG A 240 -12.63 11.19 -4.16
C ARG A 240 -11.25 11.30 -3.46
N PHE A 241 -11.17 11.94 -2.29
CA PHE A 241 -9.92 12.13 -1.53
C PHE A 241 -9.76 11.13 -0.37
N ARG A 242 -10.65 10.15 -0.24
CA ARG A 242 -10.50 9.06 0.72
C ARG A 242 -9.27 8.22 0.36
N PRO A 243 -8.27 8.09 1.24
CA PRO A 243 -7.12 7.25 0.93
C PRO A 243 -7.45 5.75 0.88
N PRO A 244 -6.82 4.98 -0.03
CA PRO A 244 -7.13 3.56 -0.31
C PRO A 244 -6.55 2.58 0.71
N TRP A 245 -6.22 3.04 1.92
CA TRP A 245 -5.71 2.23 3.03
C TRP A 245 -6.63 2.29 4.25
N THR A 246 -7.85 2.79 4.07
CA THR A 246 -8.85 2.92 5.14
C THR A 246 -9.75 1.68 5.27
N GLN A 247 -9.57 0.68 4.41
CA GLN A 247 -10.13 -0.67 4.53
C GLN A 247 -9.04 -1.75 4.38
N PRO A 248 -9.24 -2.94 4.97
CA PRO A 248 -8.28 -4.03 4.90
C PRO A 248 -8.02 -4.47 3.46
N LEU A 249 -6.74 -4.47 3.05
CA LEU A 249 -6.25 -4.93 1.74
C LEU A 249 -6.89 -4.24 0.52
N GLU A 250 -7.61 -3.14 0.73
CA GLU A 250 -8.23 -2.32 -0.33
C GLU A 250 -7.20 -1.94 -1.39
N GLY A 251 -7.48 -2.29 -2.65
CA GLY A 251 -6.63 -1.96 -3.79
C GLY A 251 -5.31 -2.73 -3.88
N VAL A 252 -5.01 -3.65 -2.96
CA VAL A 252 -3.78 -4.47 -2.99
C VAL A 252 -3.91 -5.64 -3.95
N LEU A 253 -5.05 -6.33 -3.94
CA LEU A 253 -5.25 -7.54 -4.73
C LEU A 253 -5.63 -7.19 -6.18
N PRO A 254 -4.94 -7.76 -7.19
CA PRO A 254 -5.29 -7.55 -8.58
C PRO A 254 -6.57 -8.28 -8.96
N ALA A 255 -7.32 -7.69 -9.89
CA ALA A 255 -8.43 -8.39 -10.52
C ALA A 255 -7.92 -9.52 -11.42
N ARG A 256 -8.51 -10.71 -11.28
CA ARG A 256 -8.04 -11.95 -11.94
C ARG A 256 -8.04 -11.85 -13.47
N ASP A 257 -9.03 -11.16 -14.02
CA ASP A 257 -9.18 -10.87 -15.45
C ASP A 257 -8.13 -9.88 -16.00
N ARG A 258 -7.52 -9.07 -15.13
CA ARG A 258 -6.47 -8.10 -15.45
C ARG A 258 -5.05 -8.64 -15.29
N ILE A 259 -4.88 -9.91 -14.92
CA ILE A 259 -3.56 -10.56 -14.88
C ILE A 259 -3.07 -10.72 -16.33
N LEU A 260 -2.24 -9.77 -16.78
CA LEU A 260 -1.71 -9.75 -18.13
C LEU A 260 -0.87 -11.01 -18.43
N PRO A 261 -0.84 -11.47 -19.69
CA PRO A 261 0.13 -12.47 -20.14
C PRO A 261 1.57 -11.94 -19.96
N ALA A 262 2.52 -12.86 -19.75
CA ALA A 262 3.94 -12.52 -19.61
C ALA A 262 4.41 -11.66 -20.78
N TYR A 263 4.95 -10.48 -20.49
CA TYR A 263 5.55 -9.62 -21.50
C TYR A 263 6.78 -10.34 -22.06
N PRO A 264 6.85 -10.66 -23.37
CA PRO A 264 8.03 -11.30 -23.91
C PRO A 264 9.22 -10.33 -23.80
N PRO A 265 10.39 -10.76 -23.29
CA PRO A 265 11.58 -9.92 -23.19
C PRO A 265 12.21 -9.57 -24.55
N LYS A 266 11.56 -9.94 -25.66
CA LYS A 266 12.01 -9.65 -27.02
C LYS A 266 11.00 -8.73 -27.68
N LEU A 267 11.40 -7.48 -27.86
CA LEU A 267 10.77 -6.52 -28.76
C LEU A 267 10.95 -7.05 -30.19
N TYR A 268 9.99 -7.84 -30.68
CA TYR A 268 9.84 -8.00 -32.12
C TYR A 268 9.44 -6.63 -32.68
N ALA A 269 9.96 -6.26 -33.86
CA ALA A 269 9.56 -5.04 -34.55
C ALA A 269 8.06 -5.10 -34.85
N GLN A 270 7.27 -4.59 -33.91
CA GLN A 270 5.81 -4.54 -33.96
C GLN A 270 5.40 -3.14 -34.44
N PRO A 271 4.22 -3.00 -35.08
CA PRO A 271 3.62 -1.70 -35.35
C PRO A 271 3.65 -0.82 -34.09
N GLU A 272 3.69 0.50 -34.23
CA GLU A 272 3.79 1.44 -33.10
C GLU A 272 2.60 1.28 -32.13
N ILE A 273 2.74 0.34 -31.18
CA ILE A 273 1.79 0.15 -30.08
C ILE A 273 1.78 1.46 -29.27
N PRO A 274 0.60 2.04 -29.00
CA PRO A 274 0.47 3.22 -28.13
C PRO A 274 1.25 3.05 -26.82
N LEU A 275 1.93 4.10 -26.38
CA LEU A 275 2.76 4.08 -25.15
C LEU A 275 1.98 3.61 -23.92
N SER A 276 0.69 3.94 -23.83
CA SER A 276 -0.20 3.49 -22.75
C SER A 276 -0.33 1.97 -22.65
N LEU A 277 -0.24 1.25 -23.78
CA LEU A 277 -0.28 -0.22 -23.81
C LEU A 277 1.10 -0.85 -23.54
N ARG A 278 2.18 -0.08 -23.65
CA ARG A 278 3.55 -0.51 -23.30
C ARG A 278 3.87 -0.30 -21.83
N ASP A 279 3.08 0.48 -21.11
CA ASP A 279 3.27 0.82 -19.71
C ASP A 279 2.80 -0.33 -18.77
N PRO A 280 3.74 -1.03 -18.10
CA PRO A 280 3.38 -2.07 -17.15
C PRO A 280 2.83 -1.53 -15.83
N TYR A 281 3.05 -0.25 -15.50
CA TYR A 281 2.70 0.34 -14.20
C TYR A 281 1.34 1.05 -14.17
N ASN A 282 0.73 1.30 -15.33
CA ASN A 282 -0.56 1.99 -15.46
C ASN A 282 -0.54 3.45 -14.95
N VAL A 283 0.49 4.20 -15.34
CA VAL A 283 0.80 5.56 -14.90
C VAL A 283 -0.21 6.59 -15.41
N SER A 284 -0.60 6.52 -16.69
CA SER A 284 -1.41 7.58 -17.31
C SER A 284 -2.81 7.65 -16.70
N GLY A 285 -3.28 8.84 -16.33
CA GLY A 285 -4.61 9.07 -15.77
C GLY A 285 -4.60 10.16 -14.70
N VAL A 286 -5.74 10.29 -14.01
CA VAL A 286 -5.91 11.27 -12.94
C VAL A 286 -5.60 10.62 -11.59
N TRP A 287 -4.82 11.32 -10.76
CA TRP A 287 -4.37 10.87 -9.44
C TRP A 287 -4.74 11.90 -8.38
N SER A 288 -5.10 11.42 -7.20
CA SER A 288 -5.22 12.22 -5.98
C SER A 288 -3.89 12.15 -5.24
N ARG A 289 -3.40 13.28 -4.72
CA ARG A 289 -2.17 13.38 -3.92
C ARG A 289 -2.44 14.15 -2.63
N ILE A 290 -1.86 13.65 -1.55
CA ILE A 290 -1.78 14.29 -0.25
C ILE A 290 -0.31 14.58 0.06
N VAL A 291 -0.06 15.75 0.63
CA VAL A 291 1.20 16.11 1.29
C VAL A 291 0.88 16.67 2.67
N CYS A 292 1.62 16.25 3.68
CA CYS A 292 1.60 16.90 5.00
C CYS A 292 2.92 17.59 5.26
N PHE A 293 2.89 18.62 6.11
CA PHE A 293 4.08 19.32 6.57
C PHE A 293 3.90 20.01 7.90
N LEU A 294 5.02 20.16 8.60
CA LEU A 294 5.15 21.11 9.70
C LEU A 294 5.46 22.49 9.14
N ASP A 295 5.09 23.52 9.89
CA ASP A 295 5.66 24.85 9.67
C ASP A 295 7.19 24.78 9.70
N TYR A 296 7.85 25.55 8.84
CA TYR A 296 9.31 25.47 8.73
C TYR A 296 10.01 25.86 10.04
N ASN A 297 9.46 26.80 10.82
CA ASN A 297 10.02 27.15 12.12
C ASN A 297 9.96 25.96 13.08
N ASP A 298 8.84 25.24 13.14
CA ASP A 298 8.70 24.07 14.00
C ASP A 298 9.61 22.92 13.55
N LEU A 299 9.70 22.66 12.25
CA LEU A 299 10.63 21.68 11.69
C LEU A 299 12.09 22.02 12.00
N TYR A 300 12.47 23.29 11.83
CA TYR A 300 13.82 23.77 12.08
C TYR A 300 14.16 23.66 13.57
N GLN A 301 13.26 24.09 14.46
CA GLN A 301 13.45 23.94 15.90
C GLN A 301 13.56 22.48 16.31
N TYR A 302 12.76 21.58 15.72
CA TYR A 302 12.84 20.15 16.00
C TYR A 302 14.20 19.55 15.63
N ASN A 303 14.82 20.00 14.55
CA ASN A 303 16.04 19.40 14.02
C ASN A 303 17.33 20.06 14.53
N PHE A 304 17.36 21.39 14.70
CA PHE A 304 18.59 22.16 14.81
C PHE A 304 18.74 22.97 16.11
N ASN A 305 17.80 22.88 17.05
CA ASN A 305 17.98 23.52 18.35
C ASN A 305 19.12 22.85 19.18
N ALA A 306 19.60 23.53 20.22
CA ALA A 306 20.74 23.06 21.01
C ALA A 306 20.51 21.71 21.72
N GLU A 307 19.28 21.37 22.09
CA GLU A 307 18.94 20.08 22.71
C GLU A 307 18.82 18.97 21.66
N ALA A 308 18.20 19.29 20.54
CA ALA A 308 18.09 18.45 19.35
C ALA A 308 19.46 17.94 18.87
N MET A 309 20.46 18.82 18.83
CA MET A 309 21.83 18.48 18.42
C MET A 309 22.59 17.60 19.42
N LYS A 310 22.09 17.42 20.65
CA LYS A 310 22.70 16.51 21.64
C LYS A 310 22.25 15.06 21.45
N VAL A 311 21.13 14.82 20.76
CA VAL A 311 20.61 13.46 20.54
C VAL A 311 21.51 12.75 19.52
N PRO A 312 22.15 11.62 19.90
CA PRO A 312 22.97 10.83 18.98
C PRO A 312 22.20 10.37 17.73
N ALA A 313 22.89 10.25 16.59
CA ALA A 313 22.28 9.90 15.30
C ALA A 313 21.60 8.52 15.31
N ASP A 314 22.13 7.58 16.09
CA ASP A 314 21.61 6.22 16.30
C ASP A 314 20.40 6.16 17.24
N GLN A 315 20.03 7.28 17.87
CA GLN A 315 18.92 7.35 18.82
C GLN A 315 17.74 8.13 18.26
N PRO A 316 16.51 7.63 18.44
CA PRO A 316 15.31 8.34 18.00
C PRO A 316 15.07 9.58 18.86
N ARG A 317 14.72 10.69 18.20
CA ARG A 317 14.34 11.95 18.86
C ARG A 317 12.97 11.85 19.54
N ASP A 318 12.66 12.78 20.43
CA ASP A 318 11.38 12.85 21.14
C ASP A 318 10.15 12.96 20.22
N PRO A 319 8.98 12.47 20.65
CA PRO A 319 7.74 12.52 19.87
C PRO A 319 7.32 13.96 19.53
N ILE A 320 6.76 14.16 18.34
CA ILE A 320 6.26 15.47 17.89
C ILE A 320 4.76 15.53 18.15
N HIS A 321 4.33 16.55 18.92
CA HIS A 321 2.92 16.81 19.22
C HIS A 321 2.33 17.91 18.34
N THR A 322 3.17 18.77 17.75
CA THR A 322 2.78 19.82 16.80
C THR A 322 1.93 19.27 15.68
N GLU A 323 0.86 19.98 15.33
CA GLU A 323 -0.05 19.62 14.25
C GLU A 323 0.56 19.92 12.88
N GLU A 324 0.32 19.04 11.92
CA GLU A 324 0.72 19.22 10.53
C GLU A 324 -0.36 19.92 9.71
N ALA A 325 0.05 20.76 8.77
CA ALA A 325 -0.81 21.17 7.67
C ALA A 325 -0.92 20.03 6.64
N ILE A 326 -2.08 19.91 6.00
CA ILE A 326 -2.33 18.99 4.89
C ILE A 326 -2.67 19.80 3.62
N ARG A 327 -2.27 19.32 2.46
CA ARG A 327 -2.79 19.81 1.18
C ARG A 327 -3.25 18.66 0.29
N HIS A 328 -4.39 18.88 -0.36
CA HIS A 328 -4.92 18.00 -1.39
C HIS A 328 -4.57 18.54 -2.78
N ILE A 329 -4.12 17.63 -3.63
CA ILE A 329 -3.61 17.93 -4.96
C ILE A 329 -4.22 16.92 -5.94
N VAL A 330 -4.69 17.39 -7.09
CA VAL A 330 -5.06 16.53 -8.22
C VAL A 330 -3.93 16.58 -9.24
N MET A 331 -3.46 15.41 -9.65
CA MET A 331 -2.45 15.27 -10.70
C MET A 331 -3.07 14.63 -11.95
N ASP A 332 -2.71 15.15 -13.12
CA ASP A 332 -3.03 14.55 -14.41
C ASP A 332 -1.70 14.10 -15.03
N LEU A 333 -1.51 12.78 -15.16
CA LEU A 333 -0.26 12.17 -15.60
C LEU A 333 -0.41 11.51 -16.96
N LYS A 334 0.61 11.64 -17.80
CA LYS A 334 0.70 11.01 -19.11
C LYS A 334 2.09 10.42 -19.34
N VAL A 335 2.12 9.16 -19.77
CA VAL A 335 3.37 8.48 -20.16
C VAL A 335 3.97 9.16 -21.38
N THR A 336 5.28 9.42 -21.31
CA THR A 336 6.04 10.04 -22.39
C THR A 336 7.02 9.07 -23.03
N GLU A 337 7.55 8.11 -22.27
CA GLU A 337 8.60 7.22 -22.73
C GLU A 337 8.60 5.90 -21.95
N VAL A 338 8.90 4.79 -22.64
CA VAL A 338 9.13 3.48 -22.03
C VAL A 338 10.50 3.00 -22.47
N LEU A 339 11.43 2.88 -21.51
CA LEU A 339 12.84 2.58 -21.72
C LEU A 339 13.18 1.20 -21.19
N ALA A 340 14.14 0.54 -21.83
CA ALA A 340 14.76 -0.64 -21.23
C ALA A 340 15.38 -0.29 -19.86
N PRO A 341 15.33 -1.21 -18.88
CA PRO A 341 15.99 -1.00 -17.60
C PRO A 341 17.50 -0.82 -17.80
N SER A 342 18.11 0.09 -17.05
CA SER A 342 19.58 0.24 -17.05
C SER A 342 20.24 -0.94 -16.32
N GLU A 343 21.57 -1.06 -16.41
CA GLU A 343 22.32 -2.14 -15.74
C GLU A 343 22.09 -2.20 -14.22
N PHE A 344 21.79 -1.06 -13.60
CA PHE A 344 21.54 -0.94 -12.16
C PHE A 344 20.07 -1.10 -11.77
N ASP A 345 19.16 -1.15 -12.75
CA ASP A 345 17.74 -1.37 -12.50
C ASP A 345 17.41 -2.87 -12.48
N ASN A 346 16.30 -3.24 -11.85
CA ASN A 346 15.80 -4.61 -11.95
C ASN A 346 15.31 -4.90 -13.37
N GLN A 347 15.84 -5.96 -13.97
CA GLN A 347 15.64 -6.29 -15.39
C GLN A 347 14.25 -6.86 -15.71
N ALA A 348 13.38 -7.09 -14.71
CA ALA A 348 12.08 -7.71 -14.90
C ALA A 348 11.07 -6.78 -15.61
N LEU A 349 11.18 -5.45 -15.46
CA LEU A 349 10.28 -4.47 -16.07
C LEU A 349 11.02 -3.23 -16.58
N PRO A 350 10.50 -2.54 -17.62
CA PRO A 350 11.06 -1.30 -18.16
C PRO A 350 10.96 -0.11 -17.19
N VAL A 351 11.72 0.95 -17.49
CA VAL A 351 11.58 2.25 -16.83
C VAL A 351 10.58 3.10 -17.62
N VAL A 352 9.54 3.60 -16.95
CA VAL A 352 8.52 4.46 -17.57
C VAL A 352 8.74 5.90 -17.14
N LYS A 353 8.83 6.82 -18.10
CA LYS A 353 8.83 8.27 -17.82
C LYS A 353 7.46 8.86 -18.11
N PHE A 354 7.12 9.90 -17.36
CA PHE A 354 5.85 10.59 -17.51
C PHE A 354 5.99 12.09 -17.26
N THR A 355 5.02 12.83 -17.78
CA THR A 355 4.80 14.25 -17.49
C THR A 355 3.35 14.49 -17.13
N GLY A 356 3.04 15.64 -16.54
CA GLY A 356 1.71 15.93 -16.08
C GLY A 356 1.54 17.34 -15.56
N THR A 357 0.35 17.60 -15.02
CA THR A 357 0.06 18.80 -14.25
C THR A 357 -0.39 18.43 -12.86
N SER A 358 -0.20 19.35 -11.91
CA SER A 358 -0.60 19.22 -10.52
C SER A 358 -1.35 20.48 -10.13
N ARG A 359 -2.57 20.34 -9.61
CA ARG A 359 -3.45 21.44 -9.20
C ARG A 359 -3.86 21.27 -7.74
N SER A 360 -3.63 22.27 -6.90
CA SER A 360 -4.11 22.23 -5.51
C SER A 360 -5.63 22.41 -5.46
N VAL A 361 -6.29 21.63 -4.58
CA VAL A 361 -7.74 21.67 -4.40
C VAL A 361 -8.15 22.75 -3.39
N ASP A 362 -7.27 23.02 -2.42
CA ASP A 362 -7.57 23.89 -1.26
C ASP A 362 -7.41 25.40 -1.58
N LEU A 363 -6.84 25.75 -2.74
CA LEU A 363 -6.55 27.14 -3.15
C LEU A 363 -7.13 27.43 -4.54
N TYR A 364 -8.47 27.42 -4.66
CA TYR A 364 -9.13 27.90 -5.88
C TYR A 364 -8.74 29.36 -6.15
N GLY A 365 -8.02 29.60 -7.25
CA GLY A 365 -7.69 30.95 -7.73
C GLY A 365 -6.27 31.45 -7.47
N ASP A 366 -5.37 30.69 -6.82
CA ASP A 366 -3.95 31.07 -6.72
C ASP A 366 -3.17 30.59 -7.96
N PRO A 367 -2.59 31.50 -8.78
CA PRO A 367 -1.75 31.12 -9.94
C PRO A 367 -0.55 30.23 -9.54
N ASN A 368 -0.09 30.32 -8.29
CA ASN A 368 0.99 29.49 -7.75
C ASN A 368 0.53 28.10 -7.30
N ALA A 369 -0.77 27.79 -7.34
CA ALA A 369 -1.30 26.48 -6.94
C ALA A 369 -1.09 25.37 -7.99
N ASN A 370 -0.73 25.77 -9.21
CA ASN A 370 -0.55 24.85 -10.33
C ASN A 370 0.93 24.65 -10.65
N SER A 371 1.35 23.40 -10.86
CA SER A 371 2.70 23.08 -11.32
C SER A 371 2.69 22.07 -12.45
N LYS A 372 3.73 22.13 -13.29
CA LYS A 372 4.05 21.04 -14.19
C LYS A 372 4.74 19.94 -13.38
N LEU A 373 4.53 18.70 -13.78
CA LEU A 373 5.12 17.54 -13.12
C LEU A 373 5.83 16.68 -14.15
N ARG A 374 6.97 16.12 -13.74
CA ARG A 374 7.69 15.10 -14.49
C ARG A 374 8.21 14.05 -13.54
N GLY A 375 8.35 12.82 -14.01
CA GLY A 375 8.75 11.73 -13.15
C GLY A 375 9.13 10.46 -13.88
N SER A 376 9.48 9.45 -13.09
CA SER A 376 9.74 8.11 -13.59
C SER A 376 9.24 7.05 -12.62
N VAL A 377 8.84 5.91 -13.16
CA VAL A 377 8.46 4.70 -12.45
C VAL A 377 9.37 3.56 -12.89
N ARG A 378 9.85 2.78 -11.92
CA ARG A 378 10.72 1.62 -12.15
C ARG A 378 10.65 0.63 -10.99
N LEU A 379 11.28 -0.53 -11.13
CA LEU A 379 11.45 -1.46 -10.02
C LEU A 379 12.72 -1.12 -9.21
N THR A 380 12.65 -1.31 -7.88
CA THR A 380 13.83 -1.44 -7.02
C THR A 380 14.54 -2.78 -7.29
N PRO A 381 15.78 -2.98 -6.81
CA PRO A 381 16.46 -4.27 -6.92
C PRO A 381 15.60 -5.45 -6.42
N ASP A 382 14.87 -5.27 -5.31
CA ASP A 382 13.98 -6.28 -4.72
C ASP A 382 12.62 -6.44 -5.44
N GLY A 383 12.36 -5.65 -6.48
CA GLY A 383 11.15 -5.76 -7.29
C GLY A 383 9.93 -4.97 -6.77
N GLU A 384 10.13 -4.07 -5.81
CA GLU A 384 9.10 -3.11 -5.39
C GLU A 384 9.03 -1.94 -6.37
N VAL A 385 7.86 -1.31 -6.55
CA VAL A 385 7.69 -0.26 -7.57
C VAL A 385 8.04 1.10 -6.98
N ARG A 386 9.15 1.68 -7.46
CA ARG A 386 9.64 3.01 -7.09
C ARG A 386 9.09 4.08 -8.02
N TRP A 387 8.60 5.15 -7.41
CA TRP A 387 8.11 6.36 -8.05
C TRP A 387 8.96 7.57 -7.67
N ARG A 388 9.40 8.31 -8.68
CA ARG A 388 10.05 9.62 -8.51
C ARG A 388 9.22 10.69 -9.20
N THR A 389 8.94 11.79 -8.51
CA THR A 389 8.30 12.98 -9.09
C THR A 389 9.10 14.25 -8.85
N ILE A 390 9.01 15.19 -9.78
CA ILE A 390 9.63 16.52 -9.71
C ILE A 390 8.57 17.53 -10.12
N SER A 391 8.30 18.49 -9.23
CA SER A 391 7.35 19.58 -9.45
C SER A 391 8.08 20.81 -9.97
N VAL A 392 7.57 21.39 -11.05
CA VAL A 392 8.16 22.51 -11.78
C VAL A 392 7.16 23.68 -11.79
N PHE A 393 7.55 24.79 -11.16
CA PHE A 393 6.78 26.03 -11.08
C PHE A 393 7.47 27.09 -11.91
N TYR A 394 6.77 27.73 -12.84
CA TYR A 394 7.33 28.77 -13.71
C TYR A 394 8.64 28.39 -14.43
N GLY A 395 8.82 27.10 -14.74
CA GLY A 395 10.04 26.58 -15.37
C GLY A 395 11.15 26.18 -14.40
N GLU A 396 11.01 26.44 -13.10
CA GLU A 396 11.97 26.07 -12.07
C GLU A 396 11.49 24.86 -11.27
N GLU A 397 12.40 23.90 -11.05
CA GLU A 397 12.17 22.82 -10.10
C GLU A 397 12.04 23.38 -8.68
N ARG A 398 11.07 22.90 -7.92
CA ARG A 398 10.91 23.29 -6.50
C ARG A 398 10.89 22.11 -5.56
N TRP A 399 10.09 21.09 -5.90
CA TRP A 399 9.86 19.95 -5.02
C TRP A 399 10.19 18.64 -5.72
N ARG A 400 10.71 17.70 -4.96
CA ARG A 400 10.93 16.31 -5.39
C ARG A 400 10.16 15.37 -4.46
N SER A 401 9.89 14.17 -4.95
CA SER A 401 9.39 13.09 -4.12
C SER A 401 9.94 11.74 -4.54
N GLU A 402 10.09 10.87 -3.55
CA GLU A 402 10.51 9.48 -3.71
C GLU A 402 9.53 8.60 -2.92
N GLY A 403 8.98 7.58 -3.56
CA GLY A 403 7.97 6.74 -2.93
C GLY A 403 7.86 5.34 -3.52
N ILE A 404 7.14 4.49 -2.80
CA ILE A 404 6.90 3.09 -3.14
C ILE A 404 5.40 2.85 -3.36
N GLN A 405 5.06 2.17 -4.45
CA GLN A 405 3.69 1.69 -4.68
C GLN A 405 3.43 0.48 -3.79
N VAL A 406 2.55 0.65 -2.81
CA VAL A 406 2.22 -0.42 -1.86
C VAL A 406 1.37 -1.48 -2.58
N GLY A 407 1.67 -2.77 -2.38
CA GLY A 407 0.98 -3.87 -3.08
C GLY A 407 1.53 -4.19 -4.47
N GLY A 408 2.59 -3.50 -4.91
CA GLY A 408 3.32 -3.83 -6.13
C GLY A 408 2.69 -3.32 -7.43
N VAL A 409 3.07 -3.94 -8.53
CA VAL A 409 2.74 -3.49 -9.90
C VAL A 409 1.23 -3.43 -10.11
N ARG A 410 0.73 -2.26 -10.53
CA ARG A 410 -0.70 -1.95 -10.80
C ARG A 410 -1.63 -2.06 -9.58
N SER A 411 -1.08 -2.18 -8.38
CA SER A 411 -1.86 -2.01 -7.15
C SER A 411 -2.56 -0.66 -7.14
N GLN A 412 -3.84 -0.66 -6.82
CA GLN A 412 -4.66 0.55 -6.67
C GLN A 412 -4.46 1.21 -5.30
N ARG A 413 -3.68 0.59 -4.42
CA ARG A 413 -3.30 1.12 -3.10
C ARG A 413 -2.55 2.45 -3.15
N GLY A 414 -2.01 2.81 -4.32
CA GLY A 414 -1.25 4.03 -4.50
C GLY A 414 0.19 3.95 -3.98
N VAL A 415 0.82 5.12 -3.95
CA VAL A 415 2.22 5.33 -3.64
C VAL A 415 2.33 6.07 -2.32
N ILE A 416 3.23 5.62 -1.45
CA ILE A 416 3.57 6.29 -0.19
C ILE A 416 5.05 6.61 -0.20
N GLY A 417 5.41 7.81 0.22
CA GLY A 417 6.79 8.26 0.17
C GLY A 417 7.01 9.58 0.88
N THR A 418 8.15 10.18 0.57
CA THR A 418 8.59 11.47 1.08
C THR A 418 8.55 12.51 -0.03
N TRP A 419 8.33 13.75 0.36
CA TRP A 419 8.61 14.91 -0.47
C TRP A 419 9.69 15.76 0.20
N PHE A 420 10.49 16.46 -0.60
CA PHE A 420 11.61 17.26 -0.11
C PHE A 420 11.99 18.36 -1.12
N ASP A 421 12.85 19.28 -0.69
CA ASP A 421 13.39 20.35 -1.53
C ASP A 421 14.17 19.80 -2.74
N LYS A 422 14.07 20.47 -3.89
CA LYS A 422 14.72 20.05 -5.14
C LYS A 422 16.25 19.93 -5.05
N ASP A 423 16.88 20.75 -4.22
CA ASP A 423 18.34 20.84 -4.10
C ASP A 423 18.90 19.84 -3.07
N MET A 424 18.04 19.04 -2.42
CA MET A 424 18.46 18.05 -1.42
C MET A 424 19.30 18.72 -0.30
N ASP A 425 18.85 19.91 0.13
CA ASP A 425 19.46 20.64 1.24
C ASP A 425 19.17 19.90 2.56
N PRO A 426 20.20 19.51 3.36
CA PRO A 426 20.01 18.91 4.67
C PRO A 426 19.19 19.75 5.66
N HIS A 427 19.07 21.06 5.44
CA HIS A 427 18.22 21.97 6.21
C HIS A 427 16.88 22.26 5.52
N GLY A 428 16.70 21.74 4.32
CA GLY A 428 15.48 21.88 3.54
C GLY A 428 14.30 21.13 4.16
N PRO A 429 13.06 21.56 3.86
CA PRO A 429 11.88 20.87 4.34
C PRO A 429 11.77 19.48 3.71
N ALA A 430 11.32 18.51 4.52
CA ALA A 430 10.93 17.19 4.07
C ALA A 430 9.68 16.74 4.84
N GLY A 431 8.86 15.88 4.21
CA GLY A 431 7.63 15.42 4.83
C GLY A 431 6.95 14.28 4.07
N PRO A 432 5.83 13.76 4.59
CA PRO A 432 5.15 12.63 4.00
C PRO A 432 4.31 13.05 2.79
N THR A 433 4.29 12.21 1.77
CA THR A 433 3.39 12.32 0.64
C THR A 433 2.81 10.95 0.28
N ALA A 434 1.59 10.97 -0.24
CA ALA A 434 1.06 9.80 -0.91
C ALA A 434 0.11 10.19 -2.03
N PHE A 435 -0.04 9.31 -3.01
CA PHE A 435 -0.93 9.54 -4.13
C PHE A 435 -1.48 8.24 -4.72
N TRP A 436 -2.72 8.25 -5.19
CA TRP A 436 -3.40 7.09 -5.75
C TRP A 436 -4.24 7.48 -6.96
N LYS A 437 -4.42 6.53 -7.87
CA LYS A 437 -5.14 6.75 -9.11
C LYS A 437 -6.64 6.82 -8.83
N ILE A 438 -7.31 7.81 -9.39
CA ILE A 438 -8.76 8.02 -9.22
C ILE A 438 -9.53 7.87 -10.53
N CYS A 439 -8.87 8.03 -11.70
CA CYS A 439 -9.50 7.81 -13.00
C CYS A 439 -8.45 7.44 -14.06
N ASP A 440 -8.83 6.61 -15.04
CA ASP A 440 -8.00 6.27 -16.20
C ASP A 440 -8.13 7.32 -17.34
N THR A 441 -9.20 8.11 -17.38
CA THR A 441 -9.53 9.08 -18.45
C THR A 441 -9.33 10.54 -18.01
N ASN A 442 -8.77 11.37 -18.90
CA ASN A 442 -8.69 12.83 -18.75
C ASN A 442 -10.04 13.49 -19.12
N GLU A 443 -11.14 13.06 -18.52
CA GLU A 443 -12.48 13.63 -18.76
C GLU A 443 -12.71 14.99 -18.06
N LEU A 444 -11.67 15.59 -17.49
CA LEU A 444 -11.77 16.91 -16.85
C LEU A 444 -11.67 18.09 -17.84
N ASP A 445 -11.47 17.83 -19.14
CA ASP A 445 -11.40 18.86 -20.18
C ASP A 445 -12.73 19.07 -20.95
N SER A 446 -13.82 18.36 -20.61
CA SER A 446 -15.11 18.48 -21.33
C SER A 446 -16.21 19.29 -20.62
N GLU A 447 -16.01 19.75 -19.38
CA GLU A 447 -17.00 20.54 -18.62
C GLU A 447 -16.52 21.97 -18.27
N GLY A 448 -15.57 22.53 -19.04
CA GLY A 448 -14.96 23.84 -18.73
C GLY A 448 -14.87 24.84 -19.87
N SER A 449 -15.44 24.55 -21.04
CA SER A 449 -15.42 25.45 -22.20
C SER A 449 -16.83 25.91 -22.57
N GLU A 450 -17.51 26.57 -21.64
CA GLU A 450 -18.48 27.60 -22.03
C GLU A 450 -17.78 28.94 -21.78
N GLU A 451 -17.23 29.49 -22.86
CA GLU A 451 -16.86 30.90 -22.94
C GLU A 451 -18.13 31.70 -22.64
N VAL A 452 -18.22 32.24 -21.42
CA VAL A 452 -19.22 33.27 -21.12
C VAL A 452 -18.73 34.54 -21.78
N GLU A 453 -19.27 34.82 -22.97
CA GLU A 453 -19.24 36.15 -23.57
C GLU A 453 -19.87 37.13 -22.56
N VAL A 454 -19.06 38.08 -22.10
CA VAL A 454 -19.52 39.18 -21.27
C VAL A 454 -20.17 40.19 -22.21
N GLU A 455 -21.50 40.20 -22.26
CA GLU A 455 -22.24 41.34 -22.79
C GLU A 455 -22.21 42.46 -21.72
N GLU A 456 -21.63 43.59 -22.10
CA GLU A 456 -21.73 44.85 -21.38
C GLU A 456 -23.18 45.36 -21.51
N GLU A 457 -23.91 45.45 -20.39
CA GLU A 457 -25.08 46.31 -20.29
C GLU A 457 -24.89 47.31 -19.13
N ASP A 458 -24.96 48.59 -19.51
CA ASP A 458 -24.94 49.79 -18.70
C ASP A 458 -26.26 50.01 -17.92
N GLU A 459 -26.18 50.86 -16.88
CA GLU A 459 -27.28 51.57 -16.16
C GLU A 459 -28.18 50.68 -15.24
N GLU A 460 -28.63 51.06 -14.05
CA GLU A 460 -28.77 52.32 -13.31
C GLU A 460 -29.13 51.97 -11.84
N ASP A 461 -28.79 52.86 -10.90
CA ASP A 461 -29.35 53.12 -9.55
C ASP A 461 -30.12 52.02 -8.76
N GLY A 462 -29.64 51.76 -7.54
CA GLY A 462 -30.40 51.02 -6.52
C GLY A 462 -29.74 50.93 -5.15
N VAL A 463 -29.84 52.00 -4.35
CA VAL A 463 -29.50 52.03 -2.92
C VAL A 463 -30.39 51.05 -2.14
N TRP A 464 -29.83 50.22 -1.23
CA TRP A 464 -30.13 50.16 0.21
C TRP A 464 -29.87 48.80 0.92
N PHE A 465 -29.26 48.96 2.11
CA PHE A 465 -29.35 48.21 3.38
C PHE A 465 -28.61 46.89 3.63
N LEU A 466 -27.58 47.04 4.49
CA LEU A 466 -27.17 46.13 5.56
C LEU A 466 -28.38 45.57 6.34
N GLN A 467 -28.39 44.25 6.57
CA GLN A 467 -28.71 43.72 7.90
C GLN A 467 -28.18 42.30 8.12
N GLU A 468 -27.70 42.11 9.33
CA GLU A 468 -27.09 40.95 9.98
C GLU A 468 -27.89 39.64 9.84
N LEU A 469 -27.17 38.52 9.65
CA LEU A 469 -27.09 37.42 10.63
C LEU A 469 -25.93 36.48 10.30
#